data_AF-A0A1B6FDV6-F1
#
_entry.id   AF-A0A1B6FDV6-F1
#
_cell.length_a   1.000
_cell.length_b   1.000
_cell.length_c   1.000
_cell.angle_alpha   90.00
_cell.angle_beta   90.00
_cell.angle_gamma   90.00
#
_symmetry.space_group_name_H-M   'P 1'
#
loop_
_entity.id
_entity.type
_entity.pdbx_description
1 polymer ?
#
loop_
_entity_poly.entity_id
_entity_poly.type
_entity_poly.pdbx_seq_one_letter_code
_entity_poly.pdbx_strand_id
1 'polypeptide(L)'
;MSGETKGGGGGKKVDHATITTPTLQRKFIQKHEQSVSVGSDDFILVEDLGPHRKISVKEKVDSFGPWVQKKYRKSMTMKNLMRRLPILQWLPQYNAGDAVGDLVAGVTVGLTVIPQSLAYSNIAGLPPEYGLYGSFLGAFMYIFLGSCKDVPMGPTAICSLLTYTTLKGLGPQYAIQLCFLSGVIQLIMGIAGLGIIIDFISDPVSSGFTSAVALLITMSQVKDILGVKAAGSTFVEMWMSLSRDIHHTRLWDTLLGIVCIICLLLLRMLGDVKIGPAESTGIPCTKFQRTFNKILWLIGTSRNSILVVLGGILGYNLYQPGVPDHEQSLLVIGHIPPGLPEWELPPFSVVQNNVTVGFLEMVSQMGQGIVVLPLVALLENIAICKAFSNGKTVDATQELIAIGLCNIGNSFCKSFPGSGSLSRSAVNNSSGVRTPLGGLYTGILVITSLLFCTPYFYYIPKTA
;
A
#
# COMPACT_ATOMS: atom_id res chain seq x y z
N MET A 1 -3.28 -67.94 19.02
CA MET A 1 -3.34 -69.39 18.74
C MET A 1 -4.66 -69.87 19.30
N SER A 2 -5.68 -70.26 18.53
CA SER A 2 -5.66 -71.23 17.44
C SER A 2 -6.91 -71.08 16.54
N GLY A 3 -6.72 -71.21 15.22
CA GLY A 3 -7.50 -72.09 14.32
C GLY A 3 -8.96 -71.79 13.95
N GLU A 4 -9.13 -71.39 12.69
CA GLU A 4 -10.27 -71.43 11.74
C GLU A 4 -11.43 -72.43 11.95
N THR A 5 -12.66 -72.06 11.50
CA THR A 5 -13.29 -72.55 10.24
C THR A 5 -14.80 -72.17 10.08
N LYS A 6 -15.25 -72.19 8.81
CA LYS A 6 -16.63 -72.21 8.24
C LYS A 6 -17.31 -70.85 7.98
N GLY A 7 -17.92 -70.53 6.84
CA GLY A 7 -18.22 -71.28 5.60
C GLY A 7 -19.67 -71.01 5.14
N GLY A 8 -19.86 -70.59 3.88
CA GLY A 8 -21.03 -70.98 3.06
C GLY A 8 -22.13 -69.94 2.74
N GLY A 9 -22.18 -69.50 1.47
CA GLY A 9 -23.25 -69.89 0.53
C GLY A 9 -24.45 -68.94 0.29
N GLY A 10 -24.72 -68.63 -0.99
CA GLY A 10 -26.08 -68.34 -1.49
C GLY A 10 -26.17 -67.27 -2.59
N GLY A 11 -26.29 -67.69 -3.86
CA GLY A 11 -26.53 -66.79 -5.01
C GLY A 11 -27.93 -66.94 -5.63
N LYS A 12 -28.31 -66.00 -6.52
CA LYS A 12 -29.05 -66.24 -7.79
C LYS A 12 -29.30 -64.93 -8.58
N LYS A 13 -29.14 -65.03 -9.91
CA LYS A 13 -29.47 -64.10 -11.01
C LYS A 13 -30.98 -63.86 -11.17
N VAL A 14 -31.41 -62.73 -11.75
CA VAL A 14 -32.37 -62.61 -12.89
C VAL A 14 -32.21 -61.23 -13.59
N ASP A 15 -32.31 -61.22 -14.93
CA ASP A 15 -32.20 -60.08 -15.87
C ASP A 15 -33.53 -59.31 -16.15
N HIS A 16 -33.35 -58.05 -16.60
CA HIS A 16 -34.17 -57.18 -17.47
C HIS A 16 -35.60 -56.72 -17.11
N ALA A 17 -35.77 -55.39 -16.98
CA ALA A 17 -36.88 -54.63 -17.60
C ALA A 17 -36.52 -53.15 -17.79
N THR A 18 -36.71 -52.66 -19.01
CA THR A 18 -36.53 -51.29 -19.51
C THR A 18 -37.71 -50.40 -19.10
N ILE A 19 -37.47 -49.22 -18.51
CA ILE A 19 -38.42 -48.09 -18.55
C ILE A 19 -37.67 -46.80 -18.87
N THR A 20 -38.13 -46.16 -19.94
CA THR A 20 -37.67 -44.94 -20.58
C THR A 20 -38.11 -43.67 -19.84
N THR A 21 -37.21 -42.71 -19.61
CA THR A 21 -37.47 -41.25 -19.71
C THR A 21 -36.19 -40.43 -19.46
N PRO A 22 -35.63 -39.70 -20.47
CA PRO A 22 -34.53 -38.78 -20.27
C PRO A 22 -35.02 -37.34 -20.45
N THR A 23 -35.41 -36.64 -19.39
CA THR A 23 -35.77 -35.20 -19.54
C THR A 23 -35.61 -34.34 -18.28
N LEU A 24 -35.36 -34.92 -17.10
CA LEU A 24 -35.29 -34.13 -15.85
C LEU A 24 -33.88 -33.97 -15.26
N GLN A 25 -32.89 -34.77 -15.66
CA GLN A 25 -31.51 -34.63 -15.15
C GLN A 25 -30.67 -33.55 -15.86
N ARG A 26 -31.05 -33.13 -17.09
CA ARG A 26 -30.31 -32.09 -17.82
C ARG A 26 -30.52 -30.67 -17.31
N LYS A 27 -31.60 -30.39 -16.57
CA LYS A 27 -31.90 -29.03 -16.08
C LYS A 27 -31.25 -28.66 -14.74
N PHE A 28 -30.73 -29.63 -13.99
CA PHE A 28 -30.08 -29.37 -12.69
C PHE A 28 -28.56 -29.23 -12.77
N ILE A 29 -27.92 -29.75 -13.81
CA ILE A 29 -26.47 -29.58 -14.04
C ILE A 29 -26.16 -28.26 -14.76
N GLN A 30 -27.13 -27.67 -15.47
CA GLN A 30 -26.89 -26.51 -16.32
C GLN A 30 -26.88 -25.14 -15.58
N LYS A 31 -27.07 -25.12 -14.25
CA LYS A 31 -27.17 -23.86 -13.47
C LYS A 31 -25.98 -23.56 -12.55
N HIS A 32 -24.94 -24.41 -12.53
CA HIS A 32 -23.76 -24.22 -11.68
C HIS A 32 -22.44 -23.99 -12.42
N GLU A 33 -22.48 -23.79 -13.74
CA GLU A 33 -21.28 -23.69 -14.58
C GLU A 33 -21.20 -22.37 -15.38
N GLN A 34 -21.61 -21.26 -14.75
CA GLN A 34 -21.43 -19.92 -15.31
C GLN A 34 -20.76 -18.97 -14.31
N SER A 35 -19.50 -19.24 -14.01
CA SER A 35 -18.52 -18.21 -13.62
C SER A 35 -17.09 -18.76 -13.75
N VAL A 36 -16.73 -19.29 -14.92
CA VAL A 36 -15.33 -19.53 -15.25
C VAL A 36 -14.80 -18.25 -15.90
N SER A 37 -14.04 -17.48 -15.12
CA SER A 37 -13.21 -16.41 -15.65
C SER A 37 -12.31 -17.01 -16.73
N VAL A 38 -12.36 -16.44 -17.93
CA VAL A 38 -11.48 -16.81 -19.05
C VAL A 38 -10.03 -16.61 -18.63
N GLY A 39 -9.44 -17.70 -18.13
CA GLY A 39 -8.01 -17.87 -17.91
C GLY A 39 -7.29 -17.95 -19.25
N SER A 40 -6.02 -17.56 -19.25
CA SER A 40 -5.14 -17.55 -20.41
C SER A 40 -4.66 -18.96 -20.78
N ASP A 41 -5.58 -19.91 -20.94
CA ASP A 41 -5.27 -21.30 -21.26
C ASP A 41 -5.36 -21.60 -22.76
N ASP A 42 -4.92 -20.66 -23.60
CA ASP A 42 -4.41 -21.05 -24.92
C ASP A 42 -3.02 -21.68 -24.71
N PHE A 43 -3.00 -22.89 -24.15
CA PHE A 43 -1.91 -23.82 -24.35
C PHE A 43 -1.84 -24.04 -25.86
N ILE A 44 -0.87 -23.41 -26.52
CA ILE A 44 -0.51 -23.73 -27.90
C ILE A 44 -0.07 -25.19 -27.85
N LEU A 45 -0.94 -26.11 -28.26
CA LEU A 45 -0.54 -27.43 -28.71
C LEU A 45 0.51 -27.19 -29.79
N VAL A 46 1.77 -27.40 -29.43
CA VAL A 46 2.84 -27.54 -30.40
C VAL A 46 2.53 -28.86 -31.11
N GLU A 47 1.71 -28.78 -32.16
CA GLU A 47 1.73 -29.80 -33.20
C GLU A 47 3.19 -29.94 -33.63
N ASP A 48 3.67 -31.16 -33.55
CA ASP A 48 5.03 -31.57 -33.86
C ASP A 48 5.32 -31.25 -35.33
N LEU A 49 5.80 -30.02 -35.57
CA LEU A 49 6.22 -29.55 -36.88
C LEU A 49 7.53 -30.27 -37.21
N GLY A 50 7.45 -31.09 -38.25
CA GLY A 50 8.57 -31.83 -38.86
C GLY A 50 9.80 -30.98 -39.20
N PRO A 51 10.81 -31.61 -39.83
CA PRO A 51 12.22 -31.30 -39.59
C PRO A 51 12.58 -29.81 -39.79
N HIS A 52 13.23 -29.27 -38.77
CA HIS A 52 13.75 -27.91 -38.62
C HIS A 52 13.87 -27.06 -39.88
N ARG A 53 12.82 -26.30 -40.18
CA ARG A 53 12.91 -25.13 -41.07
C ARG A 53 13.65 -24.02 -40.32
N LYS A 54 14.84 -23.62 -40.78
CA LYS A 54 15.57 -22.46 -40.23
C LYS A 54 14.77 -21.18 -40.52
N ILE A 55 14.04 -20.70 -39.52
CA ILE A 55 13.27 -19.45 -39.60
C ILE A 55 14.27 -18.30 -39.73
N SER A 56 14.19 -17.55 -40.83
CA SER A 56 15.10 -16.42 -41.11
C SER A 56 14.75 -15.22 -40.21
N VAL A 57 15.76 -14.47 -39.77
CA VAL A 57 15.58 -13.24 -38.94
C VAL A 57 14.62 -12.25 -39.63
N LYS A 58 14.63 -12.22 -40.96
CA LYS A 58 13.74 -11.38 -41.77
C LYS A 58 12.26 -11.77 -41.61
N GLU A 59 11.95 -13.06 -41.53
CA GLU A 59 10.60 -13.61 -41.28
C GLU A 59 10.09 -13.28 -39.86
N LYS A 60 10.98 -13.22 -38.86
CA LYS A 60 10.64 -12.75 -37.49
C LYS A 60 10.33 -11.26 -37.45
N VAL A 61 11.07 -10.44 -38.20
CA VAL A 61 10.84 -8.98 -38.28
C VAL A 61 9.54 -8.68 -39.05
N ASP A 62 9.30 -9.37 -40.17
CA ASP A 62 8.10 -9.19 -40.98
C ASP A 62 6.83 -9.71 -40.29
N SER A 63 6.93 -10.72 -39.43
CA SER A 63 5.81 -11.20 -38.58
C SER A 63 5.59 -10.37 -37.32
N PHE A 64 6.56 -9.55 -36.90
CA PHE A 64 6.44 -8.68 -35.73
C PHE A 64 5.42 -7.57 -35.95
N GLY A 65 5.40 -6.93 -37.13
CA GLY A 65 4.45 -5.87 -37.47
C GLY A 65 2.98 -6.28 -37.34
N PRO A 66 2.54 -7.35 -38.03
CA PRO A 66 1.17 -7.88 -37.91
C PRO A 66 0.84 -8.39 -36.50
N TRP A 67 1.82 -8.94 -35.77
CA TRP A 67 1.63 -9.36 -34.38
C TRP A 67 1.38 -8.19 -33.44
N VAL A 68 2.16 -7.10 -33.56
CA VAL A 68 1.96 -5.85 -32.82
C VAL A 68 0.58 -5.26 -33.17
N GLN A 69 0.21 -5.24 -34.45
CA GLN A 69 -1.06 -4.69 -34.91
C GLN A 69 -2.27 -5.51 -34.41
N LYS A 70 -2.15 -6.84 -34.35
CA LYS A 70 -3.16 -7.76 -33.80
C LYS A 70 -3.28 -7.63 -32.28
N LYS A 71 -2.15 -7.46 -31.58
CA LYS A 71 -2.12 -7.20 -30.13
C LYS A 71 -2.71 -5.83 -29.80
N TYR A 72 -2.43 -4.81 -30.61
CA TYR A 72 -3.00 -3.46 -30.49
C TYR A 72 -4.53 -3.47 -30.69
N ARG A 73 -5.03 -4.13 -31.74
CA ARG A 73 -6.49 -4.30 -31.97
C ARG A 73 -7.19 -5.08 -30.85
N LYS A 74 -6.57 -6.15 -30.32
CA LYS A 74 -7.12 -6.86 -29.15
C LYS A 74 -7.07 -6.01 -27.88
N SER A 75 -6.04 -5.19 -27.70
CA SER A 75 -5.89 -4.28 -26.55
C SER A 75 -6.98 -3.21 -26.49
N MET A 76 -7.48 -2.75 -27.64
CA MET A 76 -8.57 -1.74 -27.76
C MET A 76 -9.99 -2.31 -27.61
N THR A 77 -10.17 -3.52 -27.09
CA THR A 77 -11.51 -4.03 -26.79
C THR A 77 -12.07 -3.34 -25.54
N MET A 78 -13.36 -2.98 -25.52
CA MET A 78 -14.02 -2.35 -24.35
C MET A 78 -13.76 -3.11 -23.04
N LYS A 79 -13.70 -4.45 -23.09
CA LYS A 79 -13.35 -5.30 -21.94
C LYS A 79 -11.94 -5.04 -21.38
N ASN A 80 -10.96 -4.81 -22.26
CA ASN A 80 -9.59 -4.50 -21.86
C ASN A 80 -9.48 -3.05 -21.35
N LEU A 81 -10.23 -2.11 -21.93
CA LEU A 81 -10.31 -0.75 -21.43
C LEU A 81 -10.89 -0.72 -20.01
N MET A 82 -12.00 -1.44 -19.76
CA MET A 82 -12.59 -1.55 -18.42
C MET A 82 -11.64 -2.25 -17.42
N ARG A 83 -10.79 -3.18 -17.86
CA ARG A 83 -9.78 -3.82 -17.02
C ARG A 83 -8.62 -2.87 -16.67
N ARG A 84 -8.21 -2.01 -17.60
CA ARG A 84 -7.12 -1.04 -17.43
C ARG A 84 -7.53 0.26 -16.74
N LEU A 85 -8.80 0.62 -16.83
CA LEU A 85 -9.43 1.75 -16.13
C LEU A 85 -10.60 1.24 -15.27
N PRO A 86 -10.32 0.68 -14.08
CA PRO A 86 -11.34 0.15 -13.19
C PRO A 86 -12.45 1.15 -12.83
N ILE A 87 -12.18 2.46 -12.92
CA ILE A 87 -13.19 3.51 -12.76
C ILE A 87 -14.43 3.32 -13.64
N LEU A 88 -14.25 2.81 -14.86
CA LEU A 88 -15.38 2.55 -15.76
C LEU A 88 -16.29 1.42 -15.29
N GLN A 89 -15.82 0.56 -14.36
CA GLN A 89 -16.61 -0.53 -13.80
C GLN A 89 -17.41 -0.08 -12.57
N TRP A 90 -16.78 0.64 -11.64
CA TRP A 90 -17.41 1.00 -10.37
C TRP A 90 -18.21 2.32 -10.43
N LEU A 91 -17.79 3.29 -11.25
CA LEU A 91 -18.45 4.60 -11.33
C LEU A 91 -19.93 4.50 -11.76
N PRO A 92 -20.34 3.66 -12.73
CA PRO A 92 -21.75 3.53 -13.10
C PRO A 92 -22.64 2.91 -12.01
N GLN A 93 -22.04 2.19 -11.05
CA GLN A 93 -22.75 1.52 -9.95
C GLN A 93 -22.73 2.35 -8.66
N TYR A 94 -22.15 3.56 -8.72
CA TYR A 94 -21.92 4.41 -7.57
C TYR A 94 -23.22 4.97 -7.00
N ASN A 95 -23.48 4.72 -5.71
CA ASN A 95 -24.68 5.20 -5.03
C ASN A 95 -24.35 6.17 -3.88
N ALA A 96 -25.38 6.84 -3.34
CA ALA A 96 -25.23 7.80 -2.23
C ALA A 96 -24.69 7.16 -0.94
N GLY A 97 -24.94 5.87 -0.71
CA GLY A 97 -24.35 5.13 0.41
C GLY A 97 -22.85 4.93 0.25
N ASP A 98 -22.37 4.79 -0.99
CA ASP A 98 -20.95 4.72 -1.32
C ASP A 98 -20.28 6.08 -1.13
N ALA A 99 -20.95 7.17 -1.50
CA ALA A 99 -20.49 8.54 -1.22
C ALA A 99 -20.24 8.79 0.27
N VAL A 100 -21.16 8.36 1.14
CA VAL A 100 -21.01 8.52 2.59
C VAL A 100 -19.90 7.62 3.14
N GLY A 101 -19.84 6.35 2.68
CA GLY A 101 -18.80 5.41 3.10
C GLY A 101 -17.39 5.89 2.73
N ASP A 102 -17.23 6.34 1.48
CA ASP A 102 -15.95 6.84 0.96
C ASP A 102 -15.56 8.18 1.57
N LEU A 103 -16.53 9.05 1.91
CA LEU A 103 -16.27 10.28 2.66
C LEU A 103 -15.73 9.99 4.06
N VAL A 104 -16.40 9.11 4.82
CA VAL A 104 -15.95 8.74 6.17
C VAL A 104 -14.58 8.09 6.11
N ALA A 105 -14.38 7.12 5.22
CA ALA A 105 -13.11 6.43 5.08
C ALA A 105 -11.98 7.34 4.56
N GLY A 106 -12.27 8.20 3.58
CA GLY A 106 -11.29 9.14 3.06
C GLY A 106 -10.88 10.21 4.07
N VAL A 107 -11.80 10.67 4.93
CA VAL A 107 -11.47 11.58 6.02
C VAL A 107 -10.62 10.89 7.09
N THR A 108 -10.99 9.66 7.51
CA THR A 108 -10.21 8.93 8.53
C THR A 108 -8.81 8.56 8.04
N VAL A 109 -8.68 8.16 6.77
CA VAL A 109 -7.39 7.90 6.14
C VAL A 109 -6.60 9.19 5.94
N GLY A 110 -7.23 10.28 5.50
CA GLY A 110 -6.58 11.59 5.35
C GLY A 110 -6.01 12.14 6.66
N LEU A 111 -6.77 12.01 7.74
CA LEU A 111 -6.31 12.36 9.09
C LEU A 111 -5.12 11.49 9.55
N THR A 112 -5.05 10.24 9.09
CA THR A 112 -3.96 9.32 9.40
C THR A 112 -2.72 9.54 8.51
N VAL A 113 -2.92 9.87 7.23
CA VAL A 113 -1.84 9.96 6.25
C VAL A 113 -0.95 11.17 6.49
N ILE A 114 -1.50 12.30 6.94
CA ILE A 114 -0.75 13.54 7.18
C ILE A 114 0.42 13.32 8.17
N PRO A 115 0.19 12.87 9.42
CA PRO A 115 1.29 12.65 10.36
C PRO A 115 2.20 11.49 9.95
N GLN A 116 1.63 10.41 9.39
CA GLN A 116 2.43 9.29 8.91
C GLN A 116 3.38 9.70 7.78
N SER A 117 2.91 10.52 6.84
CA SER A 117 3.71 11.06 5.75
C SER A 117 4.92 11.82 6.27
N LEU A 118 4.73 12.72 7.25
CA LEU A 118 5.81 13.49 7.87
C LEU A 118 6.86 12.59 8.54
N ALA A 119 6.40 11.57 9.29
CA ALA A 119 7.28 10.59 9.91
C ALA A 119 8.05 9.76 8.86
N TYR A 120 7.38 9.37 7.77
CA TYR A 120 7.97 8.55 6.71
C TYR A 120 9.04 9.29 5.90
N SER A 121 8.87 10.58 5.62
CA SER A 121 9.98 11.40 5.08
C SER A 121 11.19 11.43 6.00
N ASN A 122 11.00 11.50 7.33
CA ASN A 122 12.10 11.47 8.29
C ASN A 122 12.82 10.11 8.27
N ILE A 123 12.09 8.99 8.13
CA ILE A 123 12.70 7.65 7.92
C ILE A 123 13.49 7.61 6.61
N ALA A 124 12.97 8.23 5.54
CA ALA A 124 13.65 8.32 4.25
C ALA A 124 14.90 9.22 4.27
N GLY A 125 15.14 9.96 5.37
CA GLY A 125 16.21 10.97 5.45
C GLY A 125 15.95 12.19 4.57
N LEU A 126 14.69 12.49 4.29
CA LEU A 126 14.25 13.60 3.45
C LEU A 126 13.54 14.67 4.28
N PRO A 127 13.52 15.93 3.80
CA PRO A 127 12.72 16.96 4.42
C PRO A 127 11.23 16.56 4.54
N PRO A 128 10.51 16.98 5.60
CA PRO A 128 9.18 16.46 5.91
C PRO A 128 8.12 16.70 4.82
N GLU A 129 8.26 17.77 4.04
CA GLU A 129 7.35 18.11 2.94
C GLU A 129 7.27 17.01 1.86
N TYR A 130 8.37 16.30 1.62
CA TYR A 130 8.43 15.21 0.64
C TYR A 130 7.49 14.06 1.01
N GLY A 131 7.20 13.88 2.31
CA GLY A 131 6.21 12.95 2.81
C GLY A 131 4.79 13.34 2.41
N LEU A 132 4.44 14.61 2.54
CA LEU A 132 3.12 15.12 2.16
C LEU A 132 2.95 15.12 0.63
N TYR A 133 4.00 15.47 -0.11
CA TYR A 133 4.00 15.41 -1.57
C TYR A 133 3.75 14.00 -2.11
N GLY A 134 4.27 12.96 -1.45
CA GLY A 134 4.01 11.58 -1.89
C GLY A 134 2.59 11.07 -1.68
N SER A 135 1.82 11.74 -0.82
CA SER A 135 0.40 11.44 -0.59
C SER A 135 -0.53 12.34 -1.39
N PHE A 136 0.00 13.17 -2.29
CA PHE A 136 -0.77 14.12 -3.10
C PHE A 136 -1.28 13.49 -4.40
N LEU A 137 -0.49 13.48 -5.47
CA LEU A 137 -0.99 13.18 -6.83
C LEU A 137 -1.38 11.70 -6.99
N GLY A 138 -0.61 10.79 -6.41
CA GLY A 138 -0.85 9.35 -6.46
C GLY A 138 -2.21 8.96 -5.89
N ALA A 139 -2.72 9.67 -4.88
CA ALA A 139 -4.05 9.43 -4.32
C ALA A 139 -5.16 9.68 -5.35
N PHE A 140 -5.03 10.71 -6.19
CA PHE A 140 -5.99 11.00 -7.25
C PHE A 140 -5.83 10.04 -8.44
N MET A 141 -4.60 9.73 -8.84
CA MET A 141 -4.34 8.81 -9.95
C MET A 141 -4.86 7.40 -9.66
N TYR A 142 -4.73 6.94 -8.42
CA TYR A 142 -5.19 5.62 -8.01
C TYR A 142 -6.72 5.44 -8.12
N ILE A 143 -7.51 6.53 -8.05
CA ILE A 143 -8.97 6.49 -8.26
C ILE A 143 -9.32 5.94 -9.65
N PHE A 144 -8.53 6.31 -10.66
CA PHE A 144 -8.78 5.94 -12.05
C PHE A 144 -8.22 4.56 -12.39
N LEU A 145 -7.08 4.21 -11.79
CA LEU A 145 -6.23 3.09 -12.21
C LEU A 145 -6.29 1.89 -11.27
N GLY A 146 -6.53 2.12 -9.98
CA GLY A 146 -6.50 1.11 -8.93
C GLY A 146 -7.67 0.13 -9.03
N SER A 147 -7.37 -1.15 -8.82
CA SER A 147 -8.39 -2.21 -8.83
C SER A 147 -8.91 -2.53 -7.42
N CYS A 148 -8.17 -2.16 -6.37
CA CYS A 148 -8.51 -2.43 -4.98
C CYS A 148 -8.96 -1.15 -4.24
N LYS A 149 -10.19 -1.15 -3.71
CA LYS A 149 -10.73 0.00 -2.94
C LYS A 149 -9.99 0.27 -1.62
N ASP A 150 -9.34 -0.76 -1.09
CA ASP A 150 -8.76 -0.72 0.25
C ASP A 150 -7.33 -0.16 0.28
N VAL A 151 -6.75 0.13 -0.89
CA VAL A 151 -5.37 0.63 -1.05
C VAL A 151 -5.35 2.16 -1.11
N PRO A 152 -4.94 2.86 -0.03
CA PRO A 152 -4.62 4.27 -0.08
C PRO A 152 -3.16 4.45 -0.52
N MET A 153 -2.97 5.06 -1.70
CA MET A 153 -1.64 5.39 -2.23
C MET A 153 -0.92 6.42 -1.35
N GLY A 154 0.38 6.26 -1.15
CA GLY A 154 1.24 7.26 -0.50
C GLY A 154 2.55 6.65 0.01
N PRO A 155 3.37 7.39 0.76
CA PRO A 155 4.57 6.82 1.36
C PRO A 155 4.24 5.69 2.33
N THR A 156 5.13 4.71 2.39
CA THR A 156 5.07 3.61 3.37
C THR A 156 6.37 3.57 4.15
N ALA A 157 6.35 3.01 5.36
CA ALA A 157 7.57 2.86 6.15
C ALA A 157 8.64 2.05 5.40
N ILE A 158 8.21 1.02 4.64
CA ILE A 158 9.11 0.18 3.84
C ILE A 158 9.72 0.98 2.69
N CYS A 159 8.90 1.66 1.89
CA CYS A 159 9.40 2.48 0.78
C CYS A 159 10.33 3.58 1.29
N SER A 160 10.04 4.16 2.45
CA SER A 160 10.87 5.19 3.08
C SER A 160 12.22 4.65 3.52
N LEU A 161 12.24 3.51 4.22
CA LEU A 161 13.50 2.88 4.61
C LEU A 161 14.32 2.45 3.39
N LEU A 162 13.69 1.81 2.40
CA LEU A 162 14.39 1.39 1.17
C LEU A 162 14.91 2.60 0.39
N THR A 163 14.19 3.72 0.42
CA THR A 163 14.68 4.99 -0.12
C THR A 163 15.92 5.42 0.65
N TYR A 164 15.89 5.44 1.99
CA TYR A 164 17.06 5.79 2.81
C TYR A 164 18.28 4.91 2.52
N THR A 165 18.11 3.58 2.45
CA THR A 165 19.20 2.64 2.20
C THR A 165 19.74 2.69 0.77
N THR A 166 18.89 3.05 -0.20
CA THR A 166 19.27 3.25 -1.60
C THR A 166 20.02 4.56 -1.78
N LEU A 167 19.57 5.63 -1.13
CA LEU A 167 20.11 6.97 -1.32
C LEU A 167 21.33 7.26 -0.45
N LYS A 168 21.42 6.73 0.78
CA LYS A 168 22.55 6.95 1.70
C LYS A 168 22.95 8.43 1.85
N GLY A 169 21.97 9.34 1.81
CA GLY A 169 22.21 10.79 1.93
C GLY A 169 22.53 11.53 0.63
N LEU A 170 22.39 10.92 -0.55
CA LEU A 170 22.59 11.57 -1.87
C LEU A 170 21.65 12.76 -2.14
N GLY A 171 20.61 12.94 -1.32
CA GLY A 171 19.72 14.10 -1.34
C GLY A 171 18.38 13.86 -2.04
N PRO A 172 17.47 14.86 -2.00
CA PRO A 172 16.09 14.71 -2.46
C PRO A 172 15.94 14.50 -3.96
N GLN A 173 16.86 15.02 -4.79
CA GLN A 173 16.80 14.84 -6.23
C GLN A 173 16.89 13.36 -6.63
N TYR A 174 17.72 12.59 -5.94
CA TYR A 174 17.82 11.15 -6.16
C TYR A 174 16.56 10.42 -5.71
N ALA A 175 15.89 10.89 -4.65
CA ALA A 175 14.62 10.32 -4.21
C ALA A 175 13.51 10.49 -5.27
N ILE A 176 13.45 11.68 -5.89
CA ILE A 176 12.49 11.97 -6.97
C ILE A 176 12.79 11.09 -8.19
N GLN A 177 14.07 10.96 -8.55
CA GLN A 177 14.48 10.09 -9.65
C GLN A 177 14.17 8.61 -9.34
N LEU A 178 14.41 8.16 -8.12
CA LEU A 178 14.06 6.80 -7.68
C LEU A 178 12.55 6.57 -7.74
N CYS A 179 11.72 7.57 -7.40
CA CYS A 179 10.27 7.51 -7.56
C CYS A 179 9.88 7.27 -9.03
N PHE A 180 10.47 8.05 -9.94
CA PHE A 180 10.25 7.91 -11.37
C PHE A 180 10.69 6.53 -11.89
N LEU A 181 11.92 6.10 -11.58
CA LEU A 181 12.46 4.82 -12.02
C LEU A 181 11.69 3.62 -11.45
N SER A 182 11.32 3.68 -10.18
CA SER A 182 10.46 2.67 -9.55
C SER A 182 9.13 2.54 -10.28
N GLY A 183 8.50 3.69 -10.61
CA GLY A 183 7.27 3.71 -11.38
C GLY A 183 7.43 3.18 -12.81
N VAL A 184 8.51 3.52 -13.51
CA VAL A 184 8.83 3.01 -14.85
C VAL A 184 9.04 1.49 -14.81
N ILE A 185 9.79 0.97 -13.84
CA ILE A 185 10.03 -0.47 -13.69
C ILE A 185 8.71 -1.20 -13.42
N GLN A 186 7.89 -0.71 -12.49
CA GLN A 186 6.57 -1.29 -12.21
C GLN A 186 5.66 -1.27 -13.44
N LEU A 187 5.66 -0.17 -14.19
CA LEU A 187 4.90 -0.06 -15.42
C LEU A 187 5.38 -1.06 -16.49
N ILE A 188 6.70 -1.18 -16.70
CA ILE A 188 7.29 -2.16 -17.63
C ILE A 188 6.90 -3.58 -17.19
N MET A 189 7.03 -3.90 -15.90
CA MET A 189 6.64 -5.20 -15.36
C MET A 189 5.14 -5.47 -15.58
N GLY A 190 4.27 -4.49 -15.34
CA GLY A 190 2.83 -4.60 -15.56
C GLY A 190 2.47 -4.77 -17.04
N ILE A 191 3.14 -4.06 -17.95
CA ILE A 191 2.95 -4.22 -19.41
C ILE A 191 3.44 -5.59 -19.88
N ALA A 192 4.55 -6.08 -19.33
CA ALA A 192 5.10 -7.39 -19.60
C ALA A 192 4.26 -8.55 -19.02
N GLY A 193 3.26 -8.26 -18.19
CA GLY A 193 2.44 -9.30 -17.54
C GLY A 193 3.19 -10.03 -16.43
N LEU A 194 4.23 -9.42 -15.86
CA LEU A 194 5.01 -9.99 -14.75
C LEU A 194 4.24 -10.01 -13.42
N GLY A 195 2.94 -9.71 -13.43
CA GLY A 195 2.06 -9.97 -12.30
C GLY A 195 2.02 -11.45 -11.89
N ILE A 196 2.36 -12.37 -12.79
CA ILE A 196 2.47 -13.82 -12.49
C ILE A 196 3.53 -14.11 -11.40
N ILE A 197 4.56 -13.26 -11.26
CA ILE A 197 5.60 -13.44 -10.22
C ILE A 197 4.97 -13.56 -8.82
N ILE A 198 3.83 -12.90 -8.61
CA ILE A 198 3.11 -12.89 -7.35
C ILE A 198 2.44 -14.24 -7.03
N ASP A 199 2.06 -15.01 -8.05
CA ASP A 199 1.45 -16.33 -7.84
C ASP A 199 2.47 -17.35 -7.32
N PHE A 200 3.77 -17.07 -7.49
CA PHE A 200 4.86 -17.87 -6.93
C PHE A 200 5.20 -17.51 -5.47
N ILE A 201 4.54 -16.51 -4.88
CA ILE A 201 4.79 -16.08 -3.51
C ILE A 201 3.79 -16.77 -2.60
N SER A 202 4.31 -17.74 -1.84
CA SER A 202 3.52 -18.50 -0.88
C SER A 202 3.12 -17.64 0.33
N ASP A 203 2.00 -17.99 0.96
CA ASP A 203 1.52 -17.29 2.16
C ASP A 203 2.55 -17.27 3.30
N PRO A 204 3.34 -18.35 3.56
CA PRO A 204 4.42 -18.31 4.55
C PRO A 204 5.51 -17.28 4.24
N VAL A 205 5.87 -17.08 2.97
CA VAL A 205 6.86 -16.06 2.57
C VAL A 205 6.32 -14.66 2.82
N SER A 206 5.06 -14.41 2.46
CA SER A 206 4.39 -13.14 2.74
C SER A 206 4.31 -12.87 4.25
N SER A 207 3.96 -13.88 5.05
CA SER A 207 3.89 -13.77 6.51
C SER A 207 5.26 -13.48 7.15
N GLY A 208 6.30 -14.21 6.73
CA GLY A 208 7.68 -13.98 7.18
C GLY A 208 8.18 -12.58 6.82
N PHE A 209 7.90 -12.12 5.60
CA PHE A 209 8.22 -10.75 5.16
C PHE A 209 7.52 -9.70 6.04
N THR A 210 6.20 -9.81 6.25
CA THR A 210 5.47 -8.85 7.09
C THR A 210 5.97 -8.82 8.53
N SER A 211 6.37 -9.97 9.09
CA SER A 211 6.94 -10.06 10.44
C SER A 211 8.32 -9.39 10.54
N ALA A 212 9.19 -9.62 9.55
CA ALA A 212 10.51 -8.98 9.48
C ALA A 212 10.38 -7.45 9.32
N VAL A 213 9.48 -7.00 8.46
CA VAL A 213 9.15 -5.58 8.28
C VAL A 213 8.64 -4.96 9.58
N ALA A 214 7.73 -5.62 10.30
CA ALA A 214 7.20 -5.11 11.56
C ALA A 214 8.31 -4.91 12.61
N LEU A 215 9.25 -5.85 12.72
CA LEU A 215 10.42 -5.72 13.60
C LEU A 215 11.31 -4.54 13.19
N LEU A 216 11.59 -4.41 11.89
CA LEU A 216 12.41 -3.34 11.37
C LEU A 216 11.76 -1.96 11.62
N ILE A 217 10.48 -1.81 11.30
CA ILE A 217 9.73 -0.56 11.54
C ILE A 217 9.79 -0.23 13.02
N THR A 218 9.42 -1.17 13.90
CA THR A 218 9.46 -0.96 15.36
C THR A 218 10.83 -0.46 15.80
N MET A 219 11.91 -1.11 15.34
CA MET A 219 13.27 -0.74 15.68
C MET A 219 13.65 0.66 15.16
N SER A 220 13.22 1.00 13.94
CA SER A 220 13.48 2.33 13.35
C SER A 220 12.82 3.48 14.09
N GLN A 221 11.73 3.22 14.83
CA GLN A 221 11.00 4.23 15.61
C GLN A 221 11.59 4.44 17.02
N VAL A 222 12.34 3.46 17.55
CA VAL A 222 12.89 3.55 18.92
C VAL A 222 13.80 4.77 19.08
N LYS A 223 14.55 5.13 18.03
CA LYS A 223 15.43 6.31 18.05
C LYS A 223 14.67 7.62 18.26
N ASP A 224 13.49 7.76 17.64
CA ASP A 224 12.67 8.96 17.70
C ASP A 224 11.94 9.03 19.05
N ILE A 225 11.57 7.88 19.63
CA ILE A 225 11.05 7.80 21.00
C ILE A 225 12.12 8.23 22.02
N LEU A 226 13.35 7.74 21.87
CA LEU A 226 14.45 8.04 22.78
C LEU A 226 15.09 9.43 22.56
N GLY A 227 14.73 10.12 21.47
CA GLY A 227 15.30 11.40 21.07
C GLY A 227 16.78 11.31 20.65
N VAL A 228 17.25 10.14 20.20
CA VAL A 228 18.66 9.89 19.84
C VAL A 228 18.86 9.85 18.33
N LYS A 229 20.01 10.36 17.87
CA LYS A 229 20.39 10.33 16.45
C LYS A 229 21.02 8.98 16.09
N ALA A 230 20.19 7.94 15.93
CA ALA A 230 20.66 6.64 15.45
C ALA A 230 20.50 6.51 13.92
N ALA A 231 21.49 5.90 13.28
CA ALA A 231 21.48 5.64 11.84
C ALA A 231 21.92 4.19 11.58
N GLY A 232 21.19 3.51 10.70
CA GLY A 232 21.49 2.14 10.31
C GLY A 232 20.64 1.73 9.11
N SER A 233 21.21 0.93 8.23
CA SER A 233 20.51 0.40 7.05
C SER A 233 19.87 -0.97 7.32
N THR A 234 20.43 -1.71 8.28
CA THR A 234 19.95 -3.03 8.69
C THR A 234 19.45 -3.03 10.14
N PHE A 235 18.65 -4.04 10.50
CA PHE A 235 18.18 -4.22 11.89
C PHE A 235 19.36 -4.27 12.89
N VAL A 236 20.42 -5.00 12.53
CA VAL A 236 21.60 -5.17 13.39
C VAL A 236 22.39 -3.86 13.52
N GLU A 237 22.59 -3.14 12.42
CA GLU A 237 23.23 -1.82 12.44
C GLU A 237 22.45 -0.82 13.29
N MET A 238 21.12 -0.78 13.15
CA MET A 238 20.27 0.10 13.95
C MET A 238 20.39 -0.25 15.44
N TRP A 239 20.43 -1.53 15.79
CA TRP A 239 20.62 -1.98 17.18
C TRP A 239 21.99 -1.59 17.74
N MET A 240 23.05 -1.77 16.96
CA MET A 240 24.41 -1.38 17.35
C MET A 240 24.59 0.13 17.47
N SER A 241 23.96 0.91 16.59
CA SER A 241 23.96 2.39 16.70
C SER A 241 23.17 2.84 17.92
N LEU A 242 21.98 2.29 18.14
CA LEU A 242 21.13 2.65 19.26
C LEU A 242 21.80 2.32 20.61
N SER A 243 22.44 1.16 20.73
CA SER A 243 23.12 0.76 21.97
C SER A 243 24.34 1.62 22.28
N ARG A 244 25.01 2.16 21.25
CA ARG A 244 26.13 3.09 21.42
C ARG A 244 25.67 4.47 21.89
N ASP A 245 24.56 4.96 21.34
CA ASP A 245 24.06 6.31 21.60
C ASP A 245 23.02 6.38 22.73
N ILE A 246 22.75 5.26 23.41
CA ILE A 246 21.74 5.17 24.48
C ILE A 246 22.01 6.13 25.66
N HIS A 247 23.27 6.53 25.85
CA HIS A 247 23.66 7.49 26.88
C HIS A 247 23.25 8.94 26.56
N HIS A 248 22.95 9.25 25.29
CA HIS A 248 22.48 10.57 24.85
C HIS A 248 20.95 10.66 24.78
N THR A 249 20.24 9.84 25.56
CA THR A 249 18.78 9.80 25.60
C THR A 249 18.20 11.10 26.15
N ARG A 250 17.17 11.61 25.46
CA ARG A 250 16.46 12.81 25.88
C ARG A 250 15.27 12.41 26.74
N LEU A 251 15.31 12.79 28.01
CA LEU A 251 14.30 12.38 29.00
C LEU A 251 12.89 12.86 28.61
N TRP A 252 12.77 14.11 28.16
CA TRP A 252 11.48 14.72 27.82
C TRP A 252 10.85 14.08 26.58
N ASP A 253 11.63 13.82 25.53
CA ASP A 253 11.17 13.09 24.35
C ASP A 253 10.73 11.67 24.75
N THR A 254 11.55 10.95 25.53
CA THR A 254 11.22 9.59 25.99
C THR A 254 9.94 9.54 26.82
N LEU A 255 9.75 10.49 27.74
CA LEU A 255 8.55 10.58 28.57
C LEU A 255 7.32 10.86 27.70
N LEU A 256 7.42 11.81 26.77
CA LEU A 256 6.34 12.12 25.84
C LEU A 256 5.99 10.88 25.00
N GLY A 257 6.97 10.16 24.49
CA GLY A 257 6.76 8.97 23.65
C GLY A 257 6.05 7.86 24.40
N ILE A 258 6.45 7.58 25.66
CA ILE A 258 5.78 6.60 26.52
C ILE A 258 4.34 7.03 26.80
N VAL A 259 4.10 8.31 27.10
CA VAL A 259 2.75 8.85 27.32
C VAL A 259 1.91 8.73 26.04
N CYS A 260 2.45 9.07 24.88
CA CYS A 260 1.79 8.91 23.58
C CYS A 260 1.43 7.44 23.31
N ILE A 261 2.31 6.48 23.58
CA ILE A 261 2.03 5.04 23.45
C ILE A 261 0.90 4.62 24.39
N ILE A 262 0.93 5.04 25.65
CA ILE A 262 -0.13 4.73 26.62
C ILE A 262 -1.46 5.32 26.16
N CYS A 263 -1.48 6.59 25.74
CA CYS A 263 -2.67 7.24 25.22
C CYS A 263 -3.17 6.57 23.93
N LEU A 264 -2.30 6.16 22.99
CA LEU A 264 -2.67 5.39 21.80
C LEU A 264 -3.40 4.12 22.18
N LEU A 265 -2.86 3.36 23.13
CA LEU A 265 -3.42 2.09 23.57
C LEU A 265 -4.77 2.31 24.29
N LEU A 266 -4.88 3.34 25.13
CA LEU A 266 -6.13 3.69 25.80
C LEU A 266 -7.21 4.15 24.80
N LEU A 267 -6.87 4.99 23.83
CA LEU A 267 -7.80 5.43 22.77
C LEU A 267 -8.23 4.26 21.89
N ARG A 268 -7.33 3.31 21.62
CA ARG A 268 -7.68 2.05 20.95
C ARG A 268 -8.69 1.25 21.76
N MET A 269 -8.43 1.03 23.05
CA MET A 269 -9.36 0.32 23.94
C MET A 269 -10.72 1.02 23.99
N LEU A 270 -10.73 2.35 24.06
CA LEU A 270 -11.97 3.14 24.06
C LEU A 270 -12.80 2.97 22.78
N GLY A 271 -12.15 2.85 21.62
CA GLY A 271 -12.82 2.61 20.35
C GLY A 271 -13.47 1.22 20.23
N ASP A 272 -12.96 0.24 20.98
CA ASP A 272 -13.48 -1.13 21.00
C ASP A 272 -14.64 -1.29 22.02
N VAL A 273 -14.83 -0.33 22.93
CA VAL A 273 -15.94 -0.35 23.91
C VAL A 273 -17.26 -0.10 23.20
N LYS A 274 -18.15 -1.10 23.21
CA LYS A 274 -19.54 -0.97 22.76
C LYS A 274 -20.45 -0.80 23.97
N ILE A 275 -21.09 0.36 24.08
CA ILE A 275 -22.09 0.62 25.12
C ILE A 275 -23.47 0.26 24.60
N GLY A 276 -24.12 -0.73 25.22
CA GLY A 276 -25.48 -1.14 24.90
C GLY A 276 -25.75 -2.60 25.31
N PRO A 277 -27.01 -3.04 25.21
CA PRO A 277 -27.34 -4.46 25.34
C PRO A 277 -26.51 -5.28 24.35
N ALA A 278 -26.03 -6.45 24.77
CA ALA A 278 -25.30 -7.36 23.88
C ALA A 278 -26.18 -7.69 22.66
N GLU A 279 -25.56 -7.85 21.49
CA GLU A 279 -26.25 -8.13 20.22
C GLU A 279 -27.20 -9.36 20.31
N SER A 280 -26.94 -10.25 21.29
CA SER A 280 -27.75 -11.42 21.66
C SER A 280 -29.08 -11.12 22.36
N THR A 281 -29.31 -9.91 22.87
CA THR A 281 -30.53 -9.56 23.63
C THR A 281 -31.68 -9.05 22.78
N GLY A 282 -31.47 -8.78 21.48
CA GLY A 282 -32.53 -8.35 20.56
C GLY A 282 -33.16 -6.98 20.87
N ILE A 283 -32.70 -6.28 21.91
CA ILE A 283 -33.18 -4.96 22.31
C ILE A 283 -32.50 -3.91 21.41
N PRO A 284 -33.25 -3.06 20.71
CA PRO A 284 -32.66 -2.01 19.89
C PRO A 284 -31.93 -0.98 20.77
N CYS A 285 -30.67 -0.68 20.45
CA CYS A 285 -29.91 0.37 21.11
C CYS A 285 -30.65 1.72 21.03
N THR A 286 -30.64 2.47 22.12
CA THR A 286 -31.23 3.83 22.14
C THR A 286 -30.46 4.74 21.16
N LYS A 287 -31.13 5.73 20.55
CA LYS A 287 -30.49 6.70 19.63
C LYS A 287 -29.24 7.35 20.25
N PHE A 288 -29.27 7.63 21.55
CA PHE A 288 -28.13 8.12 22.32
C PHE A 288 -26.96 7.12 22.32
N GLN A 289 -27.20 5.86 22.68
CA GLN A 289 -26.18 4.81 22.67
C GLN A 289 -25.57 4.60 21.28
N ARG A 290 -26.39 4.64 20.23
CA ARG A 290 -25.91 4.53 18.84
C ARG A 290 -25.01 5.71 18.45
N THR A 291 -25.37 6.92 18.87
CA THR A 291 -24.56 8.12 18.61
C THR A 291 -23.26 8.07 19.41
N PHE A 292 -23.34 7.67 20.69
CA PHE A 292 -22.18 7.52 21.56
C PHE A 292 -21.18 6.49 21.03
N ASN A 293 -21.65 5.30 20.64
CA ASN A 293 -20.79 4.27 20.04
C ASN A 293 -20.12 4.73 18.74
N LYS A 294 -20.81 5.53 17.92
CA LYS A 294 -20.19 6.13 16.72
C LYS A 294 -19.09 7.13 17.08
N ILE A 295 -19.29 7.94 18.12
CA ILE A 295 -18.29 8.88 18.61
C ILE A 295 -17.07 8.13 19.17
N LEU A 296 -17.28 7.12 20.01
CA LEU A 296 -16.19 6.28 20.54
C LEU A 296 -15.38 5.63 19.42
N TRP A 297 -16.07 5.05 18.43
CA TRP A 297 -15.43 4.46 17.26
C TRP A 297 -14.63 5.49 16.46
N LEU A 298 -15.18 6.71 16.26
CA LEU A 298 -14.50 7.79 15.54
C LEU A 298 -13.24 8.26 16.29
N ILE A 299 -13.31 8.38 17.62
CA ILE A 299 -12.17 8.72 18.49
C ILE A 299 -11.10 7.63 18.39
N GLY A 300 -11.48 6.35 18.50
CA GLY A 300 -10.54 5.23 18.41
C GLY A 300 -9.88 5.08 17.04
N THR A 301 -10.59 5.46 15.97
CA THR A 301 -10.10 5.45 14.59
C THR A 301 -9.18 6.66 14.32
N SER A 302 -9.51 7.83 14.85
CA SER A 302 -8.74 9.08 14.67
C SER A 302 -7.61 9.27 15.70
N ARG A 303 -7.25 8.21 16.43
CA ARG A 303 -6.28 8.25 17.54
C ARG A 303 -4.92 8.86 17.17
N ASN A 304 -4.40 8.56 15.98
CA ASN A 304 -3.11 9.08 15.52
C ASN A 304 -3.16 10.59 15.35
N SER A 305 -4.23 11.10 14.75
CA SER A 305 -4.42 12.52 14.47
C SER A 305 -4.69 13.31 15.76
N ILE A 306 -5.47 12.73 16.68
CA ILE A 306 -5.69 13.32 18.01
C ILE A 306 -4.35 13.53 18.73
N LEU A 307 -3.47 12.53 18.72
CA LEU A 307 -2.18 12.64 19.38
C LEU A 307 -1.24 13.62 18.71
N VAL A 308 -1.25 13.70 17.39
CA VAL A 308 -0.45 14.68 16.67
C VAL A 308 -0.92 16.11 16.98
N VAL A 309 -2.23 16.33 17.07
CA VAL A 309 -2.78 17.64 17.47
C VAL A 309 -2.42 17.97 18.92
N LEU A 310 -2.65 17.05 19.86
CA LEU A 310 -2.31 17.27 21.28
C LEU A 310 -0.80 17.43 21.49
N GLY A 311 0.00 16.61 20.80
CA GLY A 311 1.45 16.68 20.79
C GLY A 311 1.95 18.00 20.21
N GLY A 312 1.37 18.47 19.10
CA GLY A 312 1.68 19.78 18.52
C GLY A 312 1.31 20.95 19.43
N ILE A 313 0.18 20.88 20.14
CA ILE A 313 -0.18 21.89 21.16
C ILE A 313 0.83 21.87 22.30
N LEU A 314 1.18 20.69 22.83
CA LEU A 314 2.17 20.57 23.90
C LEU A 314 3.54 21.08 23.44
N GLY A 315 3.96 20.68 22.24
CA GLY A 315 5.19 21.12 21.59
C GLY A 315 5.22 22.64 21.44
N TYR A 316 4.13 23.28 21.01
CA TYR A 316 4.03 24.73 20.93
C TYR A 316 4.23 25.42 22.28
N ASN A 317 3.63 24.89 23.35
CA ASN A 317 3.76 25.46 24.70
C ASN A 317 5.15 25.27 25.31
N LEU A 318 5.84 24.18 24.97
CA LEU A 318 7.18 23.87 25.48
C LEU A 318 8.31 24.38 24.58
N TYR A 319 7.98 24.80 23.35
CA TYR A 319 8.95 25.31 22.41
C TYR A 319 9.43 26.70 22.81
N GLN A 320 10.74 26.85 22.96
CA GLN A 320 11.39 28.11 23.33
C GLN A 320 12.09 28.71 22.10
N PRO A 321 11.58 29.82 21.53
CA PRO A 321 12.20 30.46 20.37
C PRO A 321 13.63 30.93 20.69
N GLY A 322 14.58 30.63 19.79
CA GLY A 322 15.98 31.07 19.92
C GLY A 322 16.91 30.13 20.69
N VAL A 323 16.38 29.05 21.27
CA VAL A 323 17.17 28.00 21.93
C VAL A 323 17.61 26.95 20.89
N PRO A 324 18.91 26.55 20.84
CA PRO A 324 19.38 25.50 19.95
C PRO A 324 18.67 24.16 20.18
N ASP A 325 18.50 23.35 19.12
CA ASP A 325 17.78 22.06 19.18
C ASP A 325 18.28 21.09 20.26
N HIS A 326 19.56 21.18 20.65
CA HIS A 326 20.16 20.33 21.69
C HIS A 326 19.77 20.75 23.11
N GLU A 327 19.37 22.01 23.31
CA GLU A 327 18.90 22.57 24.59
C GLU A 327 17.37 22.68 24.67
N GLN A 328 16.67 22.57 23.54
CA GLN A 328 15.21 22.50 23.53
C GLN A 328 14.71 21.31 24.34
N SER A 329 13.54 21.43 24.96
CA SER A 329 12.97 20.32 25.74
C SER A 329 12.51 19.17 24.85
N LEU A 330 11.95 19.44 23.67
CA LEU A 330 11.45 18.44 22.73
C LEU A 330 12.01 18.68 21.33
N LEU A 331 12.33 17.61 20.62
CA LEU A 331 12.68 17.68 19.20
C LEU A 331 11.41 17.88 18.38
N VAL A 332 11.29 19.00 17.68
CA VAL A 332 10.14 19.28 16.80
C VAL A 332 10.46 18.97 15.34
N ILE A 333 9.42 18.81 14.49
CA ILE A 333 9.59 18.54 13.05
C ILE A 333 10.38 19.66 12.36
N GLY A 334 10.06 20.93 12.67
CA GLY A 334 10.72 22.09 12.09
C GLY A 334 10.00 22.65 10.86
N HIS A 335 10.69 23.53 10.12
CA HIS A 335 10.08 24.30 9.03
C HIS A 335 9.65 23.41 7.86
N ILE A 336 8.38 23.55 7.46
CA ILE A 336 7.80 22.90 6.29
C ILE A 336 7.36 24.00 5.31
N PRO A 337 7.89 24.02 4.07
CA PRO A 337 7.49 25.02 3.09
C PRO A 337 5.98 24.98 2.85
N PRO A 338 5.27 26.12 2.92
CA PRO A 338 3.86 26.17 2.59
C PRO A 338 3.68 26.08 1.07
N GLY A 339 2.57 25.48 0.65
CA GLY A 339 2.18 25.43 -0.76
C GLY A 339 2.18 24.03 -1.36
N LEU A 340 1.65 23.95 -2.57
CA LEU A 340 1.66 22.73 -3.36
C LEU A 340 3.04 22.54 -4.02
N PRO A 341 3.46 21.28 -4.25
CA PRO A 341 4.70 21.03 -4.96
C PRO A 341 4.61 21.60 -6.38
N GLU A 342 5.67 22.29 -6.80
CA GLU A 342 5.80 22.74 -8.18
C GLU A 342 5.91 21.53 -9.10
N TRP A 343 5.26 21.63 -10.26
CA TRP A 343 5.32 20.62 -11.29
C TRP A 343 6.65 20.74 -12.04
N GLU A 344 7.52 19.75 -11.85
CA GLU A 344 8.83 19.69 -12.48
C GLU A 344 9.08 18.30 -13.07
N LEU A 345 9.95 18.21 -14.07
CA LEU A 345 10.41 16.91 -14.55
C LEU A 345 11.31 16.26 -13.50
N PRO A 346 11.26 14.92 -13.33
CA PRO A 346 12.19 14.23 -12.45
C PRO A 346 13.63 14.52 -12.92
N PRO A 347 14.58 14.74 -11.99
CA PRO A 347 15.92 15.17 -12.35
C PRO A 347 16.66 14.04 -13.06
N PHE A 348 17.12 14.31 -14.28
CA PHE A 348 17.99 13.42 -15.06
C PHE A 348 19.48 13.78 -14.92
N SER A 349 19.78 14.88 -14.25
CA SER A 349 21.14 15.28 -13.88
C SER A 349 21.07 16.15 -12.63
N VAL A 350 22.08 16.05 -11.77
CA VAL A 350 22.18 16.87 -10.55
C VAL A 350 23.56 17.49 -10.48
N VAL A 351 23.62 18.78 -10.19
CA VAL A 351 24.89 19.46 -9.90
C VAL A 351 25.20 19.23 -8.43
N GLN A 352 26.20 18.39 -8.13
CA GLN A 352 26.72 18.17 -6.78
C GLN A 352 28.17 18.61 -6.72
N ASN A 353 28.53 19.47 -5.77
CA ASN A 353 29.91 19.93 -5.56
C ASN A 353 30.59 20.48 -6.83
N ASN A 354 29.86 21.30 -7.61
CA ASN A 354 30.28 21.83 -8.92
C ASN A 354 30.55 20.78 -10.01
N VAL A 355 30.19 19.52 -9.80
CA VAL A 355 30.22 18.47 -10.81
C VAL A 355 28.80 18.13 -11.23
N THR A 356 28.55 18.05 -12.53
CA THR A 356 27.25 17.60 -13.05
C THR A 356 27.26 16.08 -13.12
N VAL A 357 26.51 15.45 -12.22
CA VAL A 357 26.28 14.00 -12.23
C VAL A 357 25.17 13.73 -13.24
N GLY A 358 25.48 12.93 -14.27
CA GLY A 358 24.52 12.55 -15.31
C GLY A 358 23.61 11.38 -14.89
N PHE A 359 22.55 11.14 -15.66
CA PHE A 359 21.54 10.10 -15.38
C PHE A 359 22.15 8.72 -15.10
N LEU A 360 23.07 8.25 -15.94
CA LEU A 360 23.68 6.92 -15.79
C LEU A 360 24.49 6.80 -14.50
N GLU A 361 25.16 7.88 -14.10
CA GLU A 361 25.91 7.91 -12.86
C GLU A 361 24.98 7.93 -11.65
N MET A 362 23.88 8.70 -11.70
CA MET A 362 22.86 8.67 -10.65
C MET A 362 22.28 7.26 -10.47
N VAL A 363 21.95 6.59 -11.58
CA VAL A 363 21.49 5.20 -11.61
C VAL A 363 22.54 4.26 -11.00
N SER A 364 23.82 4.43 -11.36
CA SER A 364 24.90 3.61 -10.83
C SER A 364 25.09 3.80 -9.32
N GLN A 365 24.90 5.02 -8.81
CA GLN A 365 25.07 5.32 -7.39
C GLN A 365 23.93 4.73 -6.52
N MET A 366 22.70 4.70 -7.04
CA MET A 366 21.56 4.03 -6.38
C MET A 366 21.67 2.50 -6.43
N GLY A 367 22.41 1.94 -7.39
CA GLY A 367 22.72 0.52 -7.47
C GLY A 367 21.48 -0.37 -7.54
N GLN A 368 21.46 -1.46 -6.77
CA GLN A 368 20.38 -2.47 -6.80
C GLN A 368 19.05 -1.97 -6.21
N GLY A 369 19.07 -0.88 -5.43
CA GLY A 369 17.88 -0.32 -4.80
C GLY A 369 16.80 0.08 -5.80
N ILE A 370 17.20 0.45 -7.02
CA ILE A 370 16.31 0.78 -8.13
C ILE A 370 15.38 -0.38 -8.50
N VAL A 371 15.85 -1.62 -8.39
CA VAL A 371 15.06 -2.82 -8.74
C VAL A 371 14.39 -3.41 -7.49
N VAL A 372 15.08 -3.42 -6.36
CA VAL A 372 14.55 -3.99 -5.12
C VAL A 372 13.34 -3.21 -4.62
N LEU A 373 13.39 -1.88 -4.65
CA LEU A 373 12.30 -1.04 -4.15
C LEU A 373 10.97 -1.28 -4.88
N PRO A 374 10.87 -1.20 -6.22
CA PRO A 374 9.60 -1.41 -6.92
C PRO A 374 9.04 -2.81 -6.73
N LEU A 375 9.90 -3.83 -6.60
CA LEU A 375 9.51 -5.20 -6.32
C LEU A 375 8.90 -5.32 -4.93
N VAL A 376 9.58 -4.78 -3.91
CA VAL A 376 9.07 -4.83 -2.52
C VAL A 376 7.78 -4.02 -2.37
N ALA A 377 7.70 -2.84 -3.00
CA ALA A 377 6.49 -2.02 -3.03
C ALA A 377 5.30 -2.77 -3.65
N LEU A 378 5.54 -3.59 -4.67
CA LEU A 378 4.53 -4.47 -5.25
C LEU A 378 4.09 -5.55 -4.26
N LEU A 379 5.03 -6.23 -3.59
CA LEU A 379 4.70 -7.26 -2.61
C LEU A 379 3.84 -6.71 -1.48
N GLU A 380 4.18 -5.52 -0.98
CA GLU A 380 3.39 -4.80 0.02
C GLU A 380 1.96 -4.57 -0.46
N ASN A 381 1.80 -4.04 -1.68
CA ASN A 381 0.48 -3.73 -2.22
C ASN A 381 -0.38 -4.98 -2.44
N ILE A 382 0.20 -6.05 -2.97
CA ILE A 382 -0.53 -7.30 -3.17
C ILE A 382 -0.92 -7.93 -1.84
N ALA A 383 -0.03 -7.91 -0.84
CA ALA A 383 -0.35 -8.44 0.48
C ALA A 383 -1.59 -7.72 1.06
N ILE A 384 -1.69 -6.40 0.87
CA ILE A 384 -2.88 -5.61 1.22
C ILE A 384 -4.10 -6.07 0.42
N CYS A 385 -3.99 -6.11 -0.91
CA CYS A 385 -5.10 -6.52 -1.76
C CYS A 385 -5.61 -7.92 -1.38
N LYS A 386 -4.72 -8.88 -1.13
CA LYS A 386 -5.09 -10.23 -0.68
C LYS A 386 -5.75 -10.20 0.70
N ALA A 387 -5.19 -9.47 1.66
CA ALA A 387 -5.70 -9.35 3.02
C ALA A 387 -7.12 -8.75 3.10
N PHE A 388 -7.46 -7.83 2.18
CA PHE A 388 -8.76 -7.14 2.16
C PHE A 388 -9.67 -7.56 0.99
N SER A 389 -9.26 -8.53 0.17
CA SER A 389 -10.01 -8.98 -1.01
C SER A 389 -11.37 -9.64 -0.70
N ASN A 390 -11.61 -10.05 0.55
CA ASN A 390 -12.79 -10.84 0.95
C ASN A 390 -13.07 -12.04 0.01
N GLY A 391 -12.00 -12.70 -0.47
CA GLY A 391 -12.07 -13.84 -1.39
C GLY A 391 -12.21 -13.49 -2.87
N LYS A 392 -12.18 -12.21 -3.24
CA LYS A 392 -12.10 -11.78 -4.64
C LYS A 392 -10.70 -11.98 -5.19
N THR A 393 -10.59 -12.29 -6.47
CA THR A 393 -9.30 -12.39 -7.14
C THR A 393 -8.66 -11.01 -7.29
N VAL A 394 -7.35 -10.93 -7.05
CA VAL A 394 -6.57 -9.70 -7.18
C VAL A 394 -5.86 -9.71 -8.52
N ASP A 395 -6.07 -8.68 -9.35
CA ASP A 395 -5.32 -8.54 -10.60
C ASP A 395 -3.97 -7.86 -10.34
N ALA A 396 -2.98 -8.69 -10.03
CA ALA A 396 -1.60 -8.29 -9.82
C ALA A 396 -1.02 -7.42 -10.95
N THR A 397 -1.37 -7.74 -12.20
CA THR A 397 -0.85 -7.01 -13.36
C THR A 397 -1.44 -5.62 -13.45
N GLN A 398 -2.71 -5.46 -13.08
CA GLN A 398 -3.35 -4.15 -13.03
C GLN A 398 -2.80 -3.30 -11.89
N GLU A 399 -2.56 -3.88 -10.72
CA GLU A 399 -1.95 -3.16 -9.59
C GLU A 399 -0.52 -2.68 -9.91
N LEU A 400 0.27 -3.50 -10.61
CA LEU A 400 1.60 -3.09 -11.12
C LEU A 400 1.53 -1.82 -11.97
N ILE A 401 0.58 -1.78 -12.92
CA ILE A 401 0.40 -0.61 -13.78
C ILE A 401 -0.11 0.59 -12.98
N ALA A 402 -1.07 0.38 -12.08
CA ALA A 402 -1.66 1.44 -11.28
C ALA A 402 -0.62 2.12 -10.39
N ILE A 403 0.13 1.35 -9.60
CA ILE A 403 1.19 1.88 -8.73
C ILE A 403 2.31 2.49 -9.56
N GLY A 404 2.70 1.84 -10.66
CA GLY A 404 3.75 2.33 -11.55
C GLY A 404 3.43 3.72 -12.10
N LEU A 405 2.20 3.91 -12.61
CA LEU A 405 1.72 5.20 -13.07
C LEU A 405 1.58 6.22 -11.92
N CYS A 406 1.12 5.80 -10.73
CA CYS A 406 1.03 6.70 -9.58
C CYS A 406 2.42 7.20 -9.15
N ASN A 407 3.44 6.34 -9.13
CA ASN A 407 4.82 6.72 -8.82
C ASN A 407 5.45 7.59 -9.91
N ILE A 408 5.19 7.29 -11.19
CA ILE A 408 5.59 8.17 -12.29
C ILE A 408 4.97 9.55 -12.10
N GLY A 409 3.66 9.65 -11.85
CA GLY A 409 3.01 10.94 -11.63
C GLY A 409 3.55 11.68 -10.41
N ASN A 410 3.68 10.98 -9.28
CA ASN A 410 4.22 11.53 -8.04
C ASN A 410 5.62 12.13 -8.19
N SER A 411 6.47 11.57 -9.08
CA SER A 411 7.80 12.14 -9.31
C SER A 411 7.75 13.56 -9.92
N PHE A 412 6.70 13.90 -10.66
CA PHE A 412 6.51 15.27 -11.17
C PHE A 412 6.12 16.28 -10.08
N CYS A 413 5.68 15.78 -8.92
CA CYS A 413 5.29 16.57 -7.75
C CYS A 413 6.33 16.49 -6.64
N LYS A 414 7.62 16.31 -6.97
CA LYS A 414 8.74 16.26 -6.00
C LYS A 414 8.56 15.19 -4.91
N SER A 415 7.98 14.03 -5.24
CA SER A 415 7.79 12.92 -4.29
C SER A 415 8.91 11.88 -4.36
N PHE A 416 9.08 11.12 -3.27
CA PHE A 416 9.81 9.85 -3.28
C PHE A 416 8.86 8.65 -3.51
N PRO A 417 9.37 7.42 -3.74
CA PRO A 417 8.53 6.25 -4.03
C PRO A 417 7.48 5.96 -2.94
N GLY A 418 6.26 5.62 -3.36
CA GLY A 418 5.17 5.21 -2.48
C GLY A 418 4.47 3.92 -2.92
N SER A 419 3.60 3.40 -2.05
CA SER A 419 2.76 2.23 -2.30
C SER A 419 1.51 2.27 -1.40
N GLY A 420 0.70 1.20 -1.43
CA GLY A 420 -0.35 0.97 -0.42
C GLY A 420 0.26 0.72 0.96
N SER A 421 -0.32 1.30 2.01
CA SER A 421 0.08 1.01 3.40
C SER A 421 -0.89 0.08 4.09
N LEU A 422 -0.39 -0.99 4.71
CA LEU A 422 -1.21 -1.94 5.47
C LEU A 422 -2.00 -1.26 6.59
N SER A 423 -1.35 -0.34 7.33
CA SER A 423 -1.97 0.39 8.44
C SER A 423 -3.13 1.27 7.97
N ARG A 424 -2.92 2.02 6.88
CA ARG A 424 -3.96 2.88 6.29
C ARG A 424 -5.08 2.06 5.67
N SER A 425 -4.76 0.93 5.04
CA SER A 425 -5.74 0.02 4.46
C SER A 425 -6.66 -0.60 5.52
N ALA A 426 -6.11 -0.97 6.68
CA ALA A 426 -6.90 -1.45 7.81
C ALA A 426 -7.86 -0.37 8.35
N VAL A 427 -7.42 0.89 8.43
CA VAL A 427 -8.27 2.03 8.79
C VAL A 427 -9.34 2.29 7.73
N ASN A 428 -8.96 2.24 6.45
CA ASN A 428 -9.84 2.46 5.31
C ASN A 428 -10.97 1.40 5.27
N ASN A 429 -10.62 0.12 5.38
CA ASN A 429 -11.57 -1.00 5.39
C ASN A 429 -12.46 -0.97 6.64
N SER A 430 -11.90 -0.69 7.83
CA SER A 430 -12.70 -0.60 9.07
C SER A 430 -13.62 0.63 9.08
N SER A 431 -13.28 1.69 8.34
CA SER A 431 -14.13 2.86 8.11
C SER A 431 -15.23 2.64 7.09
N GLY A 432 -15.26 1.46 6.45
CA GLY A 432 -16.32 1.09 5.52
C GLY A 432 -16.14 1.65 4.12
N VAL A 433 -14.89 1.83 3.66
CA VAL A 433 -14.62 2.22 2.27
C VAL A 433 -15.30 1.29 1.28
N ARG A 434 -15.92 1.87 0.25
CA ARG A 434 -16.69 1.13 -0.74
C ARG A 434 -16.08 1.19 -2.13
N THR A 435 -15.44 2.31 -2.48
CA THR A 435 -14.75 2.47 -3.76
C THR A 435 -13.40 3.18 -3.60
N PRO A 436 -12.52 3.13 -4.63
CA PRO A 436 -11.30 3.93 -4.66
C PRO A 436 -11.53 5.44 -4.52
N LEU A 437 -12.77 5.95 -4.69
CA LEU A 437 -13.08 7.37 -4.54
C LEU A 437 -12.79 7.92 -3.14
N GLY A 438 -12.65 7.07 -2.10
CA GLY A 438 -12.14 7.51 -0.80
C GLY A 438 -10.78 8.24 -0.87
N GLY A 439 -9.98 7.93 -1.90
CA GLY A 439 -8.73 8.63 -2.21
C GLY A 439 -8.91 10.11 -2.55
N LEU A 440 -10.08 10.51 -3.08
CA LEU A 440 -10.41 11.91 -3.40
C LEU A 440 -10.40 12.76 -2.12
N TYR A 441 -11.12 12.32 -1.09
CA TYR A 441 -11.22 13.04 0.18
C TYR A 441 -9.88 13.03 0.93
N THR A 442 -9.14 11.92 0.86
CA THR A 442 -7.77 11.83 1.37
C THR A 442 -6.88 12.90 0.71
N GLY A 443 -6.89 12.97 -0.62
CA GLY A 443 -6.11 13.93 -1.39
C GLY A 443 -6.51 15.39 -1.11
N ILE A 444 -7.81 15.68 -0.99
CA ILE A 444 -8.31 17.02 -0.61
C ILE A 444 -7.80 17.43 0.77
N LEU A 445 -7.79 16.51 1.75
CA LEU A 445 -7.26 16.79 3.07
C LEU A 445 -5.75 17.04 3.04
N VAL A 446 -4.99 16.28 2.23
CA VAL A 446 -3.56 16.53 2.04
C VAL A 446 -3.31 17.90 1.41
N ILE A 447 -4.05 18.28 0.37
CA ILE A 447 -3.99 19.62 -0.23
C ILE A 447 -4.28 20.70 0.82
N THR A 448 -5.36 20.52 1.57
CA THR A 448 -5.75 21.47 2.62
C THR A 448 -4.64 21.60 3.67
N SER A 449 -4.00 20.49 4.02
CA SER A 449 -2.91 20.50 4.99
C SER A 449 -1.66 21.22 4.47
N LEU A 450 -1.32 21.06 3.19
CA LEU A 450 -0.19 21.74 2.54
C LEU A 450 -0.41 23.25 2.40
N LEU A 451 -1.66 23.67 2.21
CA LEU A 451 -2.00 25.09 2.04
C LEU A 451 -2.17 25.83 3.37
N PHE A 452 -2.69 25.19 4.40
CA PHE A 452 -3.11 25.88 5.64
C PHE A 452 -2.48 25.33 6.92
N CYS A 453 -2.08 24.05 6.96
CA CYS A 453 -1.65 23.41 8.20
C CYS A 453 -0.13 23.36 8.41
N THR A 454 0.68 23.64 7.38
CA THR A 454 2.15 23.53 7.45
C THR A 454 2.80 24.38 8.56
N PRO A 455 2.35 25.61 8.89
CA PRO A 455 2.94 26.37 9.99
C PRO A 455 2.72 25.72 11.36
N TYR A 456 1.61 24.99 11.53
CA TYR A 456 1.29 24.29 12.77
C TYR A 456 2.08 23.00 12.93
N PHE A 457 2.42 22.35 11.81
CA PHE A 457 3.23 21.15 11.81
C PHE A 457 4.66 21.36 12.32
N TYR A 458 5.14 22.62 12.31
CA TYR A 458 6.43 23.01 12.88
C TYR A 458 6.62 22.49 14.30
N TYR A 459 5.60 22.63 15.13
CA TYR A 459 5.66 22.39 16.58
C TYR A 459 5.39 20.93 16.97
N ILE A 460 5.10 20.06 16.01
CA ILE A 460 4.85 18.65 16.32
C ILE A 460 6.15 18.03 16.85
N PRO A 461 6.15 17.43 18.05
CA PRO A 461 7.29 16.67 18.55
C PRO A 461 7.52 15.45 17.66
N LYS A 462 8.77 15.18 17.27
CA LYS A 462 9.15 14.02 16.44
C LYS A 462 8.79 12.67 17.10
N THR A 463 8.68 12.67 18.42
CA THR A 463 8.35 11.52 19.25
C THR A 463 6.85 11.19 19.31
N ALA A 464 5.98 12.16 18.99
CA ALA A 464 4.51 12.00 19.01
C ALA A 464 4.00 11.41 17.70
#